data_AF-A0A957EWS7-F1
#
_entry.id   AF-A0A957EWS7-F1
#
_cell.length_a   1.000
_cell.length_b   1.000
_cell.length_c   1.000
_cell.angle_alpha   90.00
_cell.angle_beta   90.00
_cell.angle_gamma   90.00
#
_symmetry.space_group_name_H-M   'P 1'
#
loop_
_entity.id
_entity.type
_entity.pdbx_description
1 polymer ?
#
loop_
_entity_poly.entity_id
_entity_poly.type
_entity_poly.pdbx_seq_one_letter_code
_entity_poly.pdbx_strand_id
1 'polypeptide(L)' 'VAKVFASEMAIRVTSVAIQLLGAEGYGRHHPVERMFRDARAFTLAGGSAEIQRLGIAVGVLKRPLPQTHDVAGIFKAPGT' A
#
# COMPACT_ATOMS: atom_id res chain seq x y z
N VAL A 1 -8.43 1.84 -4.80
CA VAL A 1 -8.75 2.21 -3.39
C VAL A 1 -8.44 1.08 -2.42
N ALA A 2 -9.08 -0.10 -2.55
CA ALA A 2 -8.94 -1.21 -1.59
C ALA A 2 -7.48 -1.64 -1.31
N LYS A 3 -6.65 -1.80 -2.34
CA LYS A 3 -5.24 -2.22 -2.18
C LYS A 3 -4.44 -1.29 -1.27
N VAL A 4 -4.52 0.03 -1.50
CA VAL A 4 -3.79 1.03 -0.70
C VAL A 4 -4.23 0.98 0.75
N PHE A 5 -5.54 0.95 0.98
CA PHE A 5 -6.09 0.89 2.32
C PHE A 5 -5.65 -0.39 3.06
N ALA A 6 -5.81 -1.55 2.43
CA ALA A 6 -5.50 -2.83 3.05
C ALA A 6 -4.01 -2.99 3.35
N SER A 7 -3.11 -2.58 2.43
CA SER A 7 -1.67 -2.73 2.63
C SER A 7 -1.12 -1.81 3.73
N GLU A 8 -1.59 -0.57 3.82
CA GLU A 8 -1.18 0.35 4.89
C GLU A 8 -1.75 -0.07 6.24
N MET A 9 -3.00 -0.55 6.25
CA MET A 9 -3.60 -1.11 7.46
C MET A 9 -2.86 -2.36 7.95
N ALA A 10 -2.41 -3.25 7.06
CA ALA A 10 -1.65 -4.43 7.44
C ALA A 10 -0.34 -4.05 8.17
N ILE A 11 0.39 -3.04 7.67
CA ILE A 11 1.60 -2.53 8.32
C ILE A 11 1.27 -1.93 9.69
N ARG A 12 0.22 -1.11 9.77
CA ARG A 12 -0.18 -0.47 11.03
C ARG A 12 -0.57 -1.50 12.09
N VAL A 13 -1.41 -2.46 11.74
CA VAL A 13 -1.90 -3.49 12.68
C VAL A 13 -0.76 -4.38 13.16
N THR A 14 0.13 -4.82 12.26
CA THR A 14 1.27 -5.65 12.64
C THR A 14 2.29 -4.89 13.48
N SER A 15 2.51 -3.60 13.21
CA SER A 15 3.35 -2.74 14.05
C SER A 15 2.77 -2.54 15.45
N VAL A 16 1.46 -2.31 15.56
CA VAL A 16 0.78 -2.21 16.87
C VAL A 16 0.85 -3.54 17.62
N ALA A 17 0.70 -4.67 16.92
CA ALA A 17 0.84 -5.99 17.54
C ALA A 17 2.25 -6.19 18.12
N ILE A 18 3.31 -5.84 17.40
CA ILE A 18 4.68 -5.85 17.93
C ILE A 18 4.79 -4.99 19.19
N GLN A 19 4.27 -3.76 19.14
CA GLN A 19 4.33 -2.83 20.26
C GLN A 19 3.59 -3.34 21.50
N LEU A 20 2.45 -4.02 21.33
CA LEU A 20 1.68 -4.60 22.43
C LEU A 20 2.40 -5.75 23.14
N LEU A 21 3.19 -6.56 22.39
CA LEU A 21 4.01 -7.61 22.97
C LEU A 21 5.36 -7.10 23.54
N GLY A 22 5.74 -5.85 23.28
CA GLY A 22 7.00 -5.28 23.73
C GLY A 22 8.22 -6.04 23.17
N ALA A 23 9.19 -6.37 24.01
CA ALA A 23 10.42 -7.06 23.60
C ALA A 23 10.15 -8.45 23.00
N GLU A 24 9.15 -9.16 23.51
CA GLU A 24 8.73 -10.47 22.98
C GLU A 24 8.18 -10.37 21.56
N GLY A 25 7.56 -9.23 21.21
CA GLY A 25 7.05 -8.96 19.86
C GLY A 25 8.15 -8.73 18.83
N TYR A 26 9.36 -8.37 19.26
CA TYR A 26 10.53 -8.19 18.40
C TYR A 26 11.29 -9.50 18.16
N GLY A 27 11.17 -10.46 19.09
CA GLY A 27 11.77 -11.78 18.98
C GLY A 27 11.07 -12.68 17.95
N ARG A 28 11.76 -13.74 17.52
CA ARG A 28 11.21 -14.73 16.58
C ARG A 28 10.36 -15.82 17.27
N HIS A 29 10.08 -15.66 18.56
CA HIS A 29 9.25 -16.59 19.34
C HIS A 29 7.77 -16.44 19.00
N HIS A 30 7.34 -15.23 18.62
CA HIS A 30 5.99 -14.94 18.16
C HIS A 30 5.98 -14.61 16.65
N PRO A 31 4.91 -14.93 15.92
CA PRO A 31 4.85 -14.71 14.47
C PRO A 31 4.72 -13.22 14.09
N VAL A 32 4.51 -12.32 15.05
CA VAL A 32 4.14 -10.91 14.80
C VAL A 32 5.23 -10.14 14.05
N GLU A 33 6.51 -10.40 14.34
CA GLU A 33 7.63 -9.81 13.62
C GLU A 33 7.64 -10.22 12.14
N ARG A 34 7.36 -11.50 11.88
CA ARG A 34 7.30 -12.05 10.53
C ARG A 34 6.14 -11.45 9.77
N MET A 35 4.97 -11.36 10.40
CA MET A 35 3.79 -10.73 9.79
C MET A 35 4.05 -9.28 9.41
N PHE A 36 4.78 -8.51 10.23
CA PHE A 36 5.18 -7.15 9.86
C PHE A 36 6.12 -7.14 8.64
N ARG A 37 7.12 -8.02 8.60
CA ARG A 37 8.02 -8.15 7.44
C ARG A 37 7.26 -8.53 6.16
N ASP A 38 6.35 -9.49 6.24
CA ASP A 38 5.55 -9.96 5.11
C ASP A 38 4.64 -8.83 4.60
N ALA A 39 4.04 -8.04 5.51
CA ALA A 39 3.16 -6.93 5.16
C ALA A 39 3.86 -5.80 4.38
N ARG A 40 5.18 -5.60 4.57
CA ARG A 40 5.93 -4.53 3.90
C ARG A 40 5.97 -4.65 2.38
N ALA A 41 5.88 -5.87 1.83
CA ALA A 41 5.88 -6.06 0.38
C ALA A 41 4.63 -5.47 -0.29
N PHE A 42 3.48 -5.45 0.39
CA PHE A 42 2.20 -5.08 -0.22
C PHE A 42 2.06 -3.60 -0.57
N THR A 43 2.86 -2.72 0.06
CA THR A 43 2.92 -1.30 -0.31
C THR A 43 3.76 -1.03 -1.55
N LEU A 44 4.47 -2.04 -2.08
CA LEU A 44 5.40 -1.89 -3.20
C LEU A 44 5.02 -2.77 -4.40
N ALA A 45 4.79 -4.06 -4.16
CA ALA A 45 4.59 -5.06 -5.20
C ALA A 45 3.30 -4.80 -5.99
N GLY A 46 3.34 -4.95 -7.32
CA GLY A 46 2.19 -4.71 -8.20
C GLY A 46 1.75 -3.24 -8.25
N GLY A 47 2.71 -2.31 -8.13
CA GLY A 47 2.50 -0.86 -8.07
C GLY A 47 2.45 -0.34 -6.64
N SER A 48 3.30 0.64 -6.35
CA SER A 48 3.43 1.21 -5.01
C SER A 48 2.16 1.89 -4.54
N ALA A 49 2.01 2.11 -3.23
CA ALA A 49 0.88 2.83 -2.67
C ALA A 49 0.71 4.22 -3.30
N GLU A 50 1.80 4.93 -3.60
CA GLU A 50 1.82 6.24 -4.24
C GLU A 50 1.28 6.18 -5.68
N ILE A 51 1.73 5.20 -6.47
CA ILE A 51 1.25 5.00 -7.84
C ILE A 51 -0.23 4.62 -7.84
N GLN A 52 -0.67 3.81 -6.89
CA GLN A 52 -2.07 3.47 -6.74
C GLN A 52 -2.93 4.68 -6.34
N ARG A 53 -2.43 5.58 -5.48
CA ARG A 53 -3.09 6.86 -5.18
C ARG A 53 -3.18 7.76 -6.40
N LEU A 54 -2.14 7.80 -7.21
CA LEU A 54 -2.14 8.56 -8.47
C LEU A 54 -3.26 8.08 -9.41
N GLY A 55 -3.40 6.75 -9.56
CA GLY A 55 -4.50 6.15 -10.33
C GLY A 55 -5.89 6.47 -9.75
N ILE A 56 -6.04 6.44 -8.43
CA ILE A 56 -7.29 6.86 -7.76
C ILE A 56 -7.57 8.34 -8.05
N ALA A 57 -6.56 9.21 -7.96
CA ALA A 57 -6.71 10.64 -8.21
C ALA A 57 -7.14 10.93 -9.66
N VAL A 58 -6.59 10.22 -10.65
CA VAL A 58 -7.04 10.31 -12.05
C VAL A 58 -8.52 9.91 -12.18
N GLY A 59 -8.94 8.84 -11.52
CA GLY A 59 -10.34 8.40 -11.52
C GLY A 59 -11.30 9.41 -10.89
N VAL A 60 -10.87 10.08 -9.81
CA VAL A 60 -11.66 11.13 -9.13
C VAL A 60 -11.70 12.43 -9.93
N LEU A 61 -10.54 12.88 -10.43
CA LEU A 61 -10.41 14.14 -11.16
C LEU A 61 -10.86 14.05 -12.63
N LYS A 62 -11.07 12.84 -13.15
CA LYS A 62 -11.44 12.54 -14.55
C LYS A 62 -10.52 13.21 -15.58
N ARG A 63 -9.24 13.37 -15.24
CA ARG A 63 -8.21 13.92 -16.14
C ARG A 63 -6.86 13.29 -15.85
N PRO A 64 -5.97 13.21 -16.85
CA PRO A 64 -4.61 12.76 -16.62
C PRO A 64 -3.85 13.78 -15.76
N LEU A 65 -2.94 13.26 -14.93
CA LEU A 65 -1.95 14.03 -14.18
C LEU A 65 -0.64 14.07 -14.98
N PRO A 66 0.22 15.09 -14.80
CA PRO A 66 1.44 15.23 -15.60
C PRO A 66 2.33 13.99 -15.47
N GLN A 67 2.51 13.42 -14.29
CA GLN A 67 3.30 12.19 -14.09
C GLN A 67 2.67 10.93 -14.71
N THR A 68 1.40 10.99 -15.14
CA THR A 68 0.71 9.89 -15.83
C THR A 68 0.78 9.98 -17.36
N HIS A 69 1.45 11.01 -17.93
CA HIS A 69 1.49 11.19 -19.40
C HIS A 69 2.11 10.00 -20.16
N ASP A 70 3.15 9.39 -19.60
CA ASP A 70 3.93 8.30 -20.24
C ASP A 70 3.33 6.93 -19.92
N VAL A 71 2.47 6.87 -18.90
CA VAL A 71 1.76 5.67 -18.45
C VAL A 71 0.25 5.80 -18.67
N ALA A 72 -0.16 6.63 -19.63
CA ALA A 72 -1.56 6.92 -19.94
C ALA A 72 -2.38 5.66 -20.25
N GLY A 73 -1.72 4.59 -20.73
CA GLY A 73 -2.34 3.27 -20.95
C GLY A 73 -2.66 2.48 -19.67
N ILE A 74 -2.02 2.79 -18.54
CA ILE A 74 -2.21 2.10 -17.25
C ILE A 74 -3.37 2.72 -16.46
N PHE A 75 -3.46 4.05 -16.47
CA PHE A 75 -4.45 4.82 -15.71
C PHE A 75 -5.35 5.62 -16.68
N LYS A 76 -6.16 4.90 -17.47
CA LYS A 76 -7.08 5.54 -18.40
C LYS A 76 -8.24 6.19 -17.65
N ALA A 77 -8.49 7.47 -17.88
CA ALA A 77 -9.70 8.12 -17.40
C ALA A 77 -10.93 7.51 -18.12
N PRO A 78 -12.03 7.19 -17.44
CA PRO A 78 -13.22 6.67 -18.11
C PRO A 78 -13.77 7.74 -19.07
N GLY A 79 -13.70 7.48 -20.39
CA GLY A 79 -14.22 8.36 -21.43
C GLY A 79 -13.21 8.89 -22.46
N THR A 80 -11.94 8.52 -22.39
CA THR A 80 -11.01 8.58 -23.55
C THR A 80 -10.81 7.21 -24.17
#